data_AF-A0A939FF01-F1
#
_entry.id   AF-A0A939FF01-F1
#
_cell.length_a   1.000
_cell.length_b   1.000
_cell.length_c   1.000
_cell.angle_alpha   90.00
_cell.angle_beta   90.00
_cell.angle_gamma   90.00
#
_symmetry.space_group_name_H-M   'P 1'
#
loop_
_entity.id
_entity.type
_entity.pdbx_description
1 polymer ?
#
loop_
_entity_poly.entity_id
_entity_poly.type
_entity_poly.pdbx_seq_one_letter_code
_entity_poly.pdbx_strand_id
1 'polypeptide(L)' 'DGKVLDANPDLKAGQKVLVTARGFAKDAKVSAQLADSTAKFDDATANADGTVDKYAFTVPAEIADGDHTLTLSTPAAGSV' A
#
# COMPACT_ATOMS: atom_id res chain seq x y z
N ASP A 1 -19.60 -10.29 -5.12
CA ASP A 1 -18.49 -10.53 -6.04
C ASP A 1 -17.33 -9.57 -5.83
N GLY A 2 -16.30 -9.99 -5.10
CA GLY A 2 -15.04 -9.26 -5.00
C GLY A 2 -14.16 -9.61 -6.20
N LYS A 3 -14.05 -8.70 -7.18
CA LYS A 3 -13.08 -8.87 -8.27
C LYS A 3 -11.67 -8.76 -7.70
N VAL A 4 -10.86 -9.78 -7.98
CA VAL A 4 -9.41 -9.75 -7.77
C VAL A 4 -8.87 -8.66 -8.70
N LEU A 5 -8.14 -7.69 -8.15
CA LEU A 5 -7.39 -6.72 -8.96
C LEU A 5 -6.33 -7.49 -9.75
N ASP A 6 -6.23 -7.23 -11.05
CA ASP A 6 -5.14 -7.73 -11.89
C ASP A 6 -3.77 -7.36 -11.27
N ALA A 7 -2.73 -8.17 -11.53
CA ALA A 7 -1.40 -8.00 -10.93
C ALA A 7 -0.83 -6.57 -11.13
N ASN A 8 -1.22 -5.90 -12.22
CA ASN A 8 -0.92 -4.52 -12.55
C ASN A 8 -2.22 -3.83 -13.04
N PRO A 9 -3.02 -3.22 -12.16
CA PRO A 9 -4.17 -2.45 -12.60
C PRO A 9 -3.68 -1.17 -13.29
N ASP A 10 -4.37 -0.77 -14.37
CA ASP A 10 -4.15 0.55 -14.98
C ASP A 10 -4.62 1.63 -13.99
N LEU A 11 -3.66 2.24 -13.30
CA LEU A 11 -3.89 3.25 -12.27
C LEU A 11 -3.73 4.63 -12.87
N LYS A 12 -4.79 5.44 -12.81
CA LYS A 12 -4.70 6.86 -13.19
C LYS A 12 -4.20 7.70 -12.01
N ALA A 13 -3.49 8.79 -12.33
CA ALA A 13 -3.15 9.80 -11.35
C ALA A 13 -4.43 10.31 -10.63
N GLY A 14 -4.38 10.40 -9.29
CA GLY A 14 -5.55 10.73 -8.46
C GLY A 14 -6.54 9.58 -8.21
N GLN A 15 -6.31 8.39 -8.77
CA GLN A 15 -7.19 7.24 -8.57
C GLN A 15 -7.01 6.65 -7.18
N LYS A 16 -8.13 6.31 -6.54
CA LYS A 16 -8.16 5.55 -5.29
C LYS A 16 -8.29 4.08 -5.58
N VAL A 17 -7.42 3.27 -4.97
CA VAL A 17 -7.44 1.82 -5.07
C VAL A 17 -7.28 1.16 -3.70
N LEU A 18 -7.73 -0.08 -3.61
CA LEU A 18 -7.63 -0.90 -2.41
C LEU A 18 -6.54 -1.93 -2.60
N VAL A 19 -5.49 -1.84 -1.80
CA VAL A 19 -4.36 -2.80 -1.83
C VAL A 19 -4.56 -3.81 -0.70
N THR A 20 -4.39 -5.09 -1.00
CA THR A 20 -4.38 -6.15 0.01
C THR A 20 -2.98 -6.71 0.10
N ALA A 21 -2.38 -6.65 1.29
CA ALA A 21 -1.03 -7.13 1.54
C ALA A 21 -1.02 -8.10 2.73
N ARG A 22 -0.23 -9.17 2.63
CA ARG A 22 -0.17 -10.27 3.60
C ARG A 22 1.27 -10.56 4.00
N GLY A 23 1.45 -11.18 5.16
CA GLY A 23 2.77 -11.56 5.68
C GLY A 23 3.32 -10.62 6.77
N PHE A 24 2.46 -9.79 7.35
CA PHE A 24 2.81 -8.95 8.49
C PHE A 24 2.54 -9.66 9.82
N ALA A 25 3.06 -9.12 10.92
CA ALA A 25 2.65 -9.57 12.25
C ALA A 25 1.24 -9.06 12.58
N LYS A 26 0.54 -9.72 13.50
CA LYS A 26 -0.77 -9.23 13.98
C LYS A 26 -0.63 -7.81 14.55
N ASP A 27 -1.59 -6.95 14.26
CA ASP A 27 -1.62 -5.56 14.73
C ASP A 27 -0.38 -4.73 14.30
N ALA A 28 0.39 -5.21 13.32
CA ALA A 28 1.55 -4.48 12.81
C ALA A 28 1.08 -3.23 12.05
N LYS A 29 1.69 -2.09 12.37
CA LYS A 29 1.54 -0.89 11.56
C LYS A 29 2.29 -1.07 10.26
N VAL A 30 1.64 -0.81 9.14
CA VAL A 30 2.20 -0.91 7.80
C VAL A 30 2.12 0.46 7.16
N SER A 31 3.28 1.04 6.85
CA SER A 31 3.40 2.26 6.08
C SER A 31 3.56 1.93 4.61
N ALA A 32 2.89 2.67 3.73
CA ALA A 32 3.16 2.61 2.29
C ALA A 32 4.08 3.75 1.88
N GLN A 33 4.97 3.48 0.95
CA GLN A 33 5.92 4.45 0.41
C GLN A 33 6.09 4.22 -1.09
N LEU A 34 5.93 5.27 -1.86
CA LEU A 34 6.05 5.24 -3.31
C LEU A 34 7.43 5.79 -3.68
N ALA A 35 8.27 5.00 -4.36
CA ALA A 35 9.66 5.37 -4.59
C ALA A 35 9.82 6.72 -5.32
N ASP A 36 8.92 7.01 -6.25
CA ASP A 36 8.94 8.21 -7.09
C ASP A 36 8.06 9.36 -6.56
N SER A 37 7.60 9.28 -5.30
CA SER A 37 6.75 10.32 -4.73
C SER A 37 7.08 10.60 -3.27
N THR A 38 7.07 11.87 -2.91
CA THR A 38 7.15 12.34 -1.52
C THR A 38 5.79 12.36 -0.82
N ALA A 39 4.74 11.83 -1.46
CA ALA A 39 3.42 11.70 -0.87
C ALA A 39 3.50 10.90 0.43
N LYS A 40 2.87 11.43 1.48
CA LYS A 40 2.62 10.68 2.70
C LYS A 40 1.32 9.91 2.54
N PHE A 41 1.39 8.61 2.77
CA PHE A 41 0.23 7.74 2.80
C PHE A 41 -0.11 7.43 4.26
N ASP A 42 -1.39 7.19 4.53
CA ASP A 42 -1.83 6.80 5.87
C ASP A 42 -1.27 5.43 6.26
N ASP A 43 -1.04 5.21 7.55
CA ASP A 43 -0.62 3.92 8.04
C ASP A 43 -1.80 2.93 8.04
N ALA A 44 -1.54 1.71 7.61
CA ALA A 44 -2.46 0.58 7.77
C ALA A 44 -2.15 -0.19 9.05
N THR A 45 -3.11 -0.97 9.52
CA THR A 45 -2.86 -1.95 10.58
C THR A 45 -3.22 -3.34 10.05
N ALA A 46 -2.30 -4.28 10.18
CA ALA A 46 -2.54 -5.67 9.83
C ALA A 46 -3.53 -6.30 10.82
N ASN A 47 -4.45 -7.11 10.31
CA ASN A 47 -5.42 -7.83 11.11
C ASN A 47 -4.77 -8.99 11.90
N ALA A 48 -5.59 -9.76 12.62
CA ALA A 48 -5.13 -10.91 13.40
C ALA A 48 -4.38 -11.98 12.57
N ASP A 49 -4.69 -12.08 11.26
CA ASP A 49 -4.04 -12.99 10.31
C ASP A 49 -2.76 -12.40 9.68
N GLY A 50 -2.29 -11.24 10.13
CA GLY A 50 -1.12 -10.59 9.54
C GLY A 50 -1.39 -10.04 8.14
N THR A 51 -2.66 -9.72 7.86
CA THR A 51 -3.14 -9.23 6.57
C THR A 51 -3.67 -7.81 6.70
N VAL A 52 -3.15 -6.91 5.88
CA VAL A 52 -3.75 -5.60 5.66
C VAL A 52 -4.81 -5.77 4.57
N ASP A 53 -6.07 -5.80 4.97
CA ASP A 53 -7.21 -5.90 4.05
C ASP A 53 -7.70 -4.50 3.67
N LYS A 54 -7.84 -4.23 2.37
CA LYS A 54 -8.39 -2.98 1.82
C LYS A 54 -7.63 -1.71 2.25
N TYR A 55 -6.30 -1.72 2.14
CA TYR A 55 -5.51 -0.51 2.30
C TYR A 55 -5.90 0.54 1.26
N ALA A 56 -6.42 1.68 1.71
CA ALA A 56 -6.83 2.76 0.82
C ALA A 56 -5.60 3.52 0.32
N PHE A 57 -5.15 3.18 -0.88
CA PHE A 57 -4.05 3.86 -1.56
C PHE A 57 -4.62 4.87 -2.56
N THR A 58 -4.12 6.11 -2.53
CA THR A 58 -4.46 7.14 -3.52
C THR A 58 -3.23 7.43 -4.35
N VAL A 59 -3.31 7.21 -5.66
CA VAL A 59 -2.23 7.54 -6.59
C VAL A 59 -2.06 9.06 -6.60
N PRO A 60 -0.86 9.61 -6.36
CA PRO A 60 -0.63 11.04 -6.44
C PRO A 60 -1.02 11.59 -7.82
N ALA A 61 -1.67 12.76 -7.87
CA ALA A 61 -2.06 13.40 -9.13
C ALA A 61 -0.84 13.90 -9.95
N GLU A 62 0.27 14.13 -9.27
CA GLU A 62 1.52 14.70 -9.82
C GLU A 62 2.54 13.62 -10.21
N ILE A 63 2.13 12.35 -10.21
CA ILE A 63 3.00 11.24 -10.59
C ILE A 63 3.22 11.25 -12.11
N ALA A 64 4.44 10.98 -12.55
CA ALA A 64 4.73 10.81 -13.97
C ALA A 64 4.05 9.55 -14.52
N ASP A 65 3.80 9.49 -15.83
CA ASP A 65 3.38 8.25 -16.47
C ASP A 65 4.57 7.27 -16.50
N GLY A 66 4.36 6.03 -16.05
CA GLY A 66 5.40 5.00 -16.06
C GLY A 66 5.20 3.90 -15.03
N ASP A 67 6.22 3.05 -14.91
CA ASP A 67 6.26 2.01 -13.89
C ASP A 67 6.67 2.62 -12.54
N HIS A 68 5.87 2.36 -11.51
CA HIS A 68 6.13 2.83 -10.16
C HIS A 68 6.19 1.69 -9.16
N THR A 69 7.10 1.83 -8.18
CA THR A 69 7.24 0.85 -7.10
C THR A 69 6.58 1.36 -5.83
N LEU A 70 5.47 0.73 -5.46
CA LEU A 70 4.83 0.92 -4.14
C LEU A 70 5.40 -0.12 -3.16
N THR A 71 6.09 0.36 -2.13
CA THR A 71 6.62 -0.47 -1.06
C THR A 71 5.71 -0.37 0.16
N LEU A 72 5.22 -1.50 0.65
CA LEU A 72 4.56 -1.58 1.94
C LEU A 72 5.53 -2.19 2.95
N SER A 73 5.88 -1.44 3.98
CA SER A 73 6.81 -1.86 5.02
C SER A 73 6.23 -1.58 6.39
N THR A 74 6.54 -2.42 7.36
CA THR A 74 6.33 -2.06 8.76
C THR A 74 7.43 -1.07 9.16
N PRO A 75 7.15 -0.06 10.01
CA PRO A 75 8.24 0.67 10.64
C PRO A 75 9.07 -0.40 11.33
N ALA A 76 10.37 -0.47 10.98
CA ALA A 76 11.25 -1.52 11.45
C ALA A 76 10.96 -1.73 12.93
N ALA A 77 10.43 -2.90 13.28
CA ALA A 77 10.29 -3.28 14.67
C ALA A 77 11.71 -3.16 15.19
N GLY A 78 11.95 -2.11 15.99
CA GLY A 78 13.29 -1.68 16.34
C GLY A 78 14.07 -2.93 16.74
N SER A 79 15.15 -3.19 16.01
CA SER A 79 16.20 -4.08 16.50
C SER A 79 16.56 -3.56 17.89
N VAL A 80 16.15 -4.28 18.92
CA VAL A 80 16.64 -4.12 20.29
C VAL A 80 17.05 -5.48 20.80
#